data_AF-A0A938WQJ7-F1
#
_entry.id   AF-A0A938WQJ7-F1
#
_cell.length_a   1.000
_cell.length_b   1.000
_cell.length_c   1.000
_cell.angle_alpha   90.00
_cell.angle_beta   90.00
_cell.angle_gamma   90.00
#
_symmetry.space_group_name_H-M   'P 1'
#
loop_
_entity.id
_entity.type
_entity.pdbx_description
1 polymer ?
#
loop_
_entity_poly.entity_id
_entity_poly.type
_entity_poly.pdbx_seq_one_letter_code
_entity_poly.pdbx_strand_id
1 'polypeptide(L)'
;MADLEIDVRSFDIPRLVTVYPDRAGLRWWTKAWFNNKEDGEASVEINRQTAVGFIRDEIAKDAMLEKYYPKQMEACRHAIEQTREQLMKQLNIT
;
A
#
# COMPACT_ATOMS: atom_id res chain seq x y z
N MET A 1 13.50 31.58 -12.68
CA MET A 1 13.45 30.18 -13.09
C MET A 1 12.56 29.52 -12.06
N ALA A 2 11.34 29.15 -12.45
CA ALA A 2 10.41 28.52 -11.52
C ALA A 2 11.01 27.16 -11.14
N ASP A 3 11.36 27.03 -9.86
CA ASP A 3 11.70 25.77 -9.23
C ASP A 3 10.50 24.84 -9.46
N LEU A 4 10.59 23.98 -10.47
CA LEU A 4 9.60 22.96 -10.73
C LEU A 4 9.87 21.88 -9.69
N GLU A 5 9.54 22.17 -8.43
CA GLU A 5 9.52 21.21 -7.34
C GLU A 5 8.55 20.12 -7.82
N ILE A 6 9.08 19.03 -8.37
CA ILE A 6 8.27 17.87 -8.74
C ILE A 6 7.61 17.46 -7.44
N ASP A 7 6.33 17.77 -7.29
CA ASP A 7 5.55 17.39 -6.13
C ASP A 7 5.41 15.87 -6.18
N VAL A 8 6.35 15.19 -5.53
CA VAL A 8 6.41 13.73 -5.39
C VAL A 8 5.12 13.18 -4.80
N ARG A 9 4.29 14.02 -4.19
CA ARG A 9 2.96 13.67 -3.68
C ARG A 9 1.94 13.40 -4.80
N SER A 10 2.25 13.69 -6.06
CA SER A 10 1.38 13.39 -7.21
C SER A 10 1.42 11.92 -7.64
N PHE A 11 2.42 11.13 -7.24
CA PHE A 11 2.55 9.73 -7.64
C PHE A 11 2.12 8.79 -6.51
N ASP A 12 0.84 8.45 -6.46
CA ASP A 12 0.33 7.39 -5.58
C ASP A 12 0.10 6.10 -6.38
N ILE A 13 0.44 4.97 -5.77
CA ILE A 13 0.13 3.65 -6.32
C ILE A 13 -1.16 3.17 -5.63
N PRO A 14 -2.24 2.90 -6.39
CA PRO A 14 -3.51 2.46 -5.83
C PRO A 14 -3.34 1.20 -4.99
N ARG A 15 -3.90 1.24 -3.78
CA ARG A 15 -3.79 0.19 -2.77
C ARG A 15 -5.12 -0.01 -2.06
N LEU A 16 -5.59 -1.25 -2.07
CA LEU A 16 -6.79 -1.69 -1.36
C LEU A 16 -6.40 -2.73 -0.31
N VAL A 17 -7.03 -2.65 0.87
CA VAL A 17 -6.91 -3.64 1.94
C VAL A 17 -8.30 -4.00 2.40
N THR A 18 -8.52 -5.29 2.60
CA THR A 18 -9.78 -5.82 3.13
C THR A 18 -9.48 -6.74 4.29
N VAL A 19 -10.38 -6.79 5.27
CA VAL A 19 -10.35 -7.79 6.34
C VAL A 19 -11.68 -8.53 6.36
N TYR A 20 -11.63 -9.83 6.62
CA TYR A 20 -12.83 -10.66 6.66
C TYR A 20 -12.66 -11.84 7.63
N PRO A 21 -13.72 -12.23 8.34
CA PRO A 21 -13.72 -13.44 9.16
C PRO A 21 -13.98 -14.70 8.33
N ASP A 22 -13.74 -15.87 8.93
CA ASP A 22 -14.35 -17.12 8.45
C ASP A 22 -15.86 -17.10 8.72
N ARG A 23 -16.56 -18.13 8.22
CA ARG A 23 -17.98 -18.34 8.47
C ARG A 23 -18.33 -18.39 9.97
N ALA A 24 -17.41 -18.82 10.83
CA ALA A 24 -17.63 -18.96 12.26
C ALA A 24 -17.28 -17.69 13.06
N GLY A 25 -16.65 -16.68 12.46
CA GLY A 25 -16.14 -15.50 13.16
C GLY A 25 -14.90 -15.76 14.03
N LEU A 26 -14.27 -16.93 13.92
CA LEU A 26 -13.18 -17.38 14.79
C LEU A 26 -11.82 -16.94 14.25
N ARG A 27 -11.58 -17.18 12.96
CA ARG A 27 -10.36 -16.75 12.28
C ARG A 27 -10.63 -15.54 11.41
N TRP A 28 -9.61 -14.73 11.24
CA TRP A 28 -9.68 -13.49 10.49
C TRP A 28 -8.53 -13.44 9.51
N TRP A 29 -8.79 -12.89 8.32
CA TRP A 29 -7.78 -12.71 7.29
C TRP A 29 -7.78 -11.27 6.82
N THR A 30 -6.62 -10.84 6.34
CA THR A 30 -6.46 -9.67 5.50
C THR A 30 -6.11 -10.10 4.07
N LYS A 31 -6.57 -9.35 3.09
CA LYS A 31 -6.16 -9.45 1.68
C LYS A 31 -5.96 -8.06 1.12
N ALA A 32 -4.89 -7.88 0.33
CA ALA A 32 -4.54 -6.61 -0.27
C ALA A 32 -4.35 -6.71 -1.78
N TRP A 33 -4.60 -5.60 -2.46
CA TRP A 33 -4.38 -5.41 -3.89
C TRP A 33 -3.52 -4.16 -4.08
N PHE A 34 -2.59 -4.24 -5.03
CA PHE A 34 -1.63 -3.19 -5.33
C PHE A 34 -1.66 -2.90 -6.82
N ASN A 35 -1.52 -1.62 -7.17
CA ASN A 35 -1.32 -1.15 -8.55
C ASN A 35 -2.40 -1.65 -9.53
N ASN A 36 -3.67 -1.60 -9.13
CA ASN A 36 -4.82 -2.02 -9.93
C ASN A 36 -4.76 -3.46 -10.47
N LYS A 37 -3.93 -4.34 -9.88
CA LYS A 37 -3.96 -5.76 -10.21
C LYS A 37 -5.34 -6.34 -9.87
N GLU A 38 -5.89 -7.14 -10.78
CA GLU A 38 -7.15 -7.86 -10.54
C GLU A 38 -6.98 -8.92 -9.45
N ASP A 39 -5.86 -9.65 -9.53
CA ASP A 39 -5.47 -10.63 -8.52
C ASP A 39 -4.82 -9.94 -7.32
N GLY A 40 -5.39 -10.17 -6.13
CA GLY A 40 -4.84 -9.69 -4.88
C GLY A 40 -3.77 -10.63 -4.33
N GLU A 41 -2.92 -10.11 -3.47
CA GLU A 41 -1.88 -10.86 -2.75
C GLU A 41 -2.48 -12.00 -1.92
N ALA A 42 -1.67 -12.99 -1.56
CA ALA A 42 -2.14 -14.09 -0.71
C ALA A 42 -2.77 -13.56 0.59
N SER A 43 -3.90 -14.17 0.98
CA SER A 43 -4.56 -13.80 2.23
C SER A 43 -3.69 -14.20 3.42
N VAL A 44 -3.54 -13.30 4.38
CA VAL A 44 -2.75 -13.53 5.59
C VAL A 44 -3.67 -13.60 6.79
N GLU A 45 -3.52 -14.65 7.61
CA GLU A 45 -4.29 -14.78 8.86
C GLU A 45 -3.84 -13.70 9.86
N ILE A 46 -4.81 -13.02 10.46
CA ILE A 46 -4.62 -11.96 11.46
C ILE A 46 -5.43 -12.28 12.71
N ASN A 47 -5.03 -11.69 13.83
CA ASN A 47 -5.85 -11.81 15.03
C ASN A 47 -7.10 -10.90 14.95
N ARG A 48 -8.13 -11.26 15.71
CA ARG A 48 -9.39 -10.53 15.76
C ARG A 48 -9.21 -9.07 16.20
N GLN A 49 -8.30 -8.79 17.13
CA GLN A 49 -8.03 -7.43 17.61
C GLN A 49 -7.54 -6.52 16.48
N THR A 50 -6.64 -7.02 15.63
CA THR A 50 -6.12 -6.29 14.47
C THR A 50 -7.23 -6.06 13.44
N ALA A 51 -8.05 -7.08 13.17
CA ALA A 51 -9.17 -6.93 12.23
C ALA A 51 -10.19 -5.89 12.72
N VAL A 52 -10.59 -5.96 13.99
CA VAL A 52 -11.54 -5.02 14.60
C VAL A 52 -10.94 -3.60 14.64
N GLY A 53 -9.66 -3.47 14.99
CA GLY A 53 -8.98 -2.18 14.99
C GLY A 53 -8.92 -1.55 13.59
N PHE A 54 -8.68 -2.36 12.56
CA PHE A 54 -8.74 -1.89 11.18
C PHE A 54 -10.16 -1.46 10.76
N ILE A 55 -11.19 -2.23 11.10
CA ILE A 55 -12.60 -1.90 10.80
C ILE A 55 -13.06 -0.61 11.48
N ARG A 56 -12.47 -0.28 12.64
CA ARG A 56 -12.78 0.93 13.42
C ARG A 56 -11.90 2.13 13.07
N ASP A 57 -11.08 2.02 12.03
CA ASP A 57 -10.07 3.03 11.66
C ASP A 57 -9.06 3.35 12.78
N GLU A 58 -8.91 2.46 13.75
CA GLU A 58 -7.89 2.57 14.82
C GLU A 58 -6.51 2.15 14.31
N ILE A 59 -6.47 1.32 13.26
CA ILE A 59 -5.25 0.91 12.57
C ILE A 59 -5.28 1.46 11.15
N ALA A 60 -4.29 2.30 10.82
CA ALA A 60 -4.18 2.88 9.49
C ALA A 60 -3.92 1.83 8.40
N LYS A 61 -4.41 2.11 7.18
CA LYS A 61 -4.17 1.28 5.98
C LYS A 61 -2.68 1.01 5.75
N ASP A 62 -1.84 2.04 5.84
CA ASP A 62 -0.39 1.88 5.62
C ASP A 62 0.24 0.99 6.70
N ALA A 63 -0.17 1.12 7.97
CA ALA A 63 0.29 0.25 9.05
C ALA A 63 -0.09 -1.23 8.82
N MET A 64 -1.29 -1.50 8.28
CA MET A 64 -1.69 -2.85 7.87
C MET A 64 -0.79 -3.39 6.74
N LEU A 65 -0.55 -2.58 5.72
CA LEU A 65 0.24 -2.99 4.56
C LEU A 65 1.71 -3.21 4.90
N GLU A 66 2.32 -2.35 5.72
CA GLU A 66 3.71 -2.51 6.16
C GLU A 66 3.90 -3.78 7.00
N LYS A 67 2.92 -4.12 7.84
CA LYS A 67 3.00 -5.29 8.71
C LYS A 67 2.80 -6.61 7.96
N TYR A 68 1.81 -6.69 7.08
CA TYR A 68 1.39 -7.95 6.46
C TYR A 68 1.83 -8.12 5.00
N TYR A 69 2.14 -7.02 4.31
CA TYR A 69 2.58 -6.99 2.91
C TYR A 69 3.84 -6.11 2.70
N PRO A 70 4.91 -6.30 3.49
CA PRO A 70 6.07 -5.41 3.49
C PRO A 70 6.78 -5.35 2.13
N LYS A 71 6.88 -6.48 1.44
CA LYS A 71 7.57 -6.57 0.13
C LYS A 71 6.85 -5.76 -0.94
N GLN A 72 5.52 -5.78 -0.92
CA GLN A 72 4.69 -5.02 -1.85
C GLN A 72 4.75 -3.52 -1.56
N MET A 73 4.82 -3.13 -0.27
CA MET A 73 5.05 -1.75 0.13
C MET A 73 6.43 -1.25 -0.29
N GLU A 74 7.47 -2.06 -0.13
CA GLU A 74 8.83 -1.76 -0.59
C GLU A 74 8.86 -1.59 -2.11
N ALA A 75 8.25 -2.51 -2.87
CA ALA A 75 8.14 -2.40 -4.32
C ALA A 75 7.39 -1.13 -4.76
N CYS A 76 6.33 -0.73 -4.05
CA CYS A 76 5.63 0.52 -4.32
C CYS A 76 6.53 1.73 -4.09
N ARG A 77 7.27 1.76 -2.97
CA ARG A 77 8.21 2.85 -2.66
C ARG A 77 9.29 2.97 -3.74
N HIS A 78 9.89 1.85 -4.14
CA HIS A 78 10.89 1.82 -5.21
C HIS A 78 10.32 2.27 -6.55
N ALA A 79 9.10 1.86 -6.92
CA ALA A 79 8.48 2.28 -8.17
C ALA A 79 8.21 3.80 -8.23
N ILE A 80 7.78 4.40 -7.11
CA ILE A 80 7.58 5.85 -7.00
C ILE A 80 8.93 6.58 -7.12
N GLU A 81 9.94 6.11 -6.41
CA GLU A 81 11.29 6.69 -6.46
C GLU A 81 11.91 6.58 -7.86
N GLN A 82 11.79 5.43 -8.51
CA GLN A 82 12.25 5.23 -9.87
C GLN A 82 11.53 6.16 -10.87
N THR A 83 10.22 6.32 -10.74
CA THR A 83 9.44 7.25 -11.58
C THR A 83 9.92 8.68 -11.39
N ARG A 84 10.20 9.08 -10.14
CA ARG A 84 10.78 10.40 -9.82
C ARG A 84 12.15 10.60 -10.49
N GLU A 85 13.06 9.64 -10.36
CA GLU A 85 14.40 9.73 -10.96
C GLU A 85 14.33 9.83 -12.49
N GLN A 86 13.43 9.05 -13.11
CA GLN A 86 13.23 9.09 -14.56
C GLN A 86 12.74 10.46 -15.03
N LEU A 87 11.79 11.07 -14.32
CA LEU A 87 11.29 12.41 -14.63
C LEU A 87 12.36 13.50 -14.45
N MET A 88 13.15 13.41 -13.37
CA MET A 88 14.28 14.33 -13.15
C MET A 88 15.30 14.28 -14.28
N LYS A 89 15.66 13.07 -14.74
CA LYS A 89 16.54 12.87 -15.90
C LYS A 89 15.96 13.45 -17.18
N GLN A 90 14.65 13.30 -17.42
CA GLN A 90 13.98 13.85 -18.60
C GLN A 90 13.93 15.38 -18.62
N LEU A 91 13.85 16.01 -17.43
CA LEU A 91 13.80 17.47 -17.29
C LEU A 91 15.19 18.13 -17.36
N ASN A 92 16.28 17.36 -17.54
CA ASN A 92 17.67 17.82 -17.54
C ASN A 92 18.04 18.64 -16.28
N ILE A 93 17.37 18.37 -15.16
CA ILE A 93 17.72 18.96 -13.87
C ILE A 93 18.85 18.09 -13.31
N THR A 94 20.09 18.52 -13.54
CA THR A 94 21.32 17.93 -12.94
C THR A 94 21.75 18.74 -11.74
#